data_AF-A0A1V5RVI4-F1
#
_entry.id   AF-A0A1V5RVI4-F1
#
_cell.length_a   1.000
_cell.length_b   1.000
_cell.length_c   1.000
_cell.angle_alpha   90.00
_cell.angle_beta   90.00
_cell.angle_gamma   90.00
#
_symmetry.space_group_name_H-M   'P 1'
#
loop_
_entity.id
_entity.type
_entity.pdbx_description
1 polymer ?
#
loop_
_entity_poly.entity_id
_entity_poly.type
_entity_poly.pdbx_seq_one_letter_code
_entity_poly.pdbx_strand_id
1 'polypeptide(L)'
;MTNKEWFRQAKFGMMVHWGLYSLPAGEWNGQRMPFIGEWAQSYFRIPNEEYGRLAGAFNPILFDAEEWVRLALDSGMQYLVVTSKHHDGFAMFRSQVDPFNIYDASPFRRDVIGELAGACRKHGLKLGLYYSQDLDWHEPNGGGYRHGHTNVGVMSWTNDWDYPHNDRKDYTQCFESKIKPQVEEILQNYGELCLIWFDTPLTIAPEQSAELYRLVKKHQPNCLINSRIGNGMGDYRSWGDNQIPDEFMEDGLFETPATLNDTWGYKSFDQNWKSAAEVLRLKNHLNARGINYLLNVGPDYLGRIPAPCQQILRQVGRELAHPAQT
;
A
#
# COMPACT_ATOMS: atom_id res chain seq x y z
N MET A 1 26.42 -3.08 0.75
CA MET A 1 25.63 -1.84 0.57
C MET A 1 24.49 -1.88 1.58
N THR A 2 24.36 -0.84 2.40
CA THR A 2 23.23 -0.72 3.34
C THR A 2 21.93 -0.41 2.59
N ASN A 3 20.75 -0.67 3.17
CA ASN A 3 19.48 -0.29 2.53
C ASN A 3 19.36 1.23 2.32
N LYS A 4 20.00 2.07 3.14
CA LYS A 4 20.05 3.53 2.92
C LYS A 4 20.83 3.88 1.65
N GLU A 5 22.00 3.28 1.44
CA GLU A 5 22.81 3.47 0.23
C GLU A 5 22.10 2.96 -1.01
N TRP A 6 21.47 1.78 -0.92
CA TRP A 6 20.67 1.21 -1.99
C TRP A 6 19.48 2.11 -2.33
N PHE A 7 18.74 2.60 -1.35
CA PHE A 7 17.54 3.40 -1.59
C PHE A 7 17.85 4.71 -2.31
N ARG A 8 19.01 5.35 -2.05
CA ARG A 8 19.46 6.51 -2.84
C ARG A 8 19.63 6.23 -4.33
N GLN A 9 19.88 4.98 -4.69
CA GLN A 9 20.14 4.54 -6.06
C GLN A 9 18.96 3.79 -6.68
N ALA A 10 17.94 3.44 -5.89
CA ALA A 10 16.84 2.59 -6.30
C ALA A 10 15.99 3.22 -7.40
N LYS A 11 15.71 4.53 -7.31
CA LYS A 11 15.05 5.41 -8.30
C LYS A 11 13.60 5.06 -8.67
N PHE A 12 13.24 3.77 -8.73
CA PHE A 12 11.96 3.34 -9.27
C PHE A 12 11.47 2.05 -8.61
N GLY A 13 10.24 2.07 -8.08
CA GLY A 13 9.59 0.93 -7.45
C GLY A 13 8.14 0.77 -7.90
N MET A 14 7.62 -0.44 -7.73
CA MET A 14 6.20 -0.75 -7.91
C MET A 14 5.49 -0.68 -6.57
N MET A 15 4.33 -0.03 -6.51
CA MET A 15 3.38 -0.18 -5.41
C MET A 15 2.18 -1.00 -5.86
N VAL A 16 1.58 -1.77 -4.95
CA VAL A 16 0.41 -2.58 -5.22
C VAL A 16 -0.63 -2.37 -4.14
N HIS A 17 -1.79 -1.87 -4.52
CA HIS A 17 -2.99 -1.83 -3.68
C HIS A 17 -3.95 -2.93 -4.10
N TRP A 18 -4.09 -3.92 -3.23
CA TRP A 18 -4.99 -5.04 -3.44
C TRP A 18 -5.64 -5.49 -2.14
N GLY A 19 -6.94 -5.75 -2.18
CA GLY A 19 -7.77 -6.10 -1.02
C GLY A 19 -9.22 -6.32 -1.42
N LEU A 20 -10.11 -6.43 -0.44
CA LEU A 20 -11.54 -6.66 -0.70
C LEU A 20 -12.17 -5.56 -1.56
N TYR A 21 -11.69 -4.32 -1.43
CA TYR A 21 -12.12 -3.17 -2.23
C TYR A 21 -11.90 -3.35 -3.74
N SER A 22 -11.08 -4.31 -4.19
CA SER A 22 -10.94 -4.63 -5.62
C SER A 22 -12.16 -5.35 -6.20
N LEU A 23 -13.01 -5.98 -5.38
CA LEU A 23 -14.27 -6.62 -5.81
C LEU A 23 -15.33 -5.62 -6.28
N PRO A 24 -15.72 -4.62 -5.46
CA PRO A 24 -16.67 -3.60 -5.91
C PRO A 24 -16.11 -2.70 -7.02
N ALA A 25 -14.78 -2.62 -7.15
CA ALA A 25 -14.10 -1.91 -8.24
C ALA A 25 -14.59 -0.46 -8.41
N GLY A 26 -14.81 0.23 -7.28
CA GLY A 26 -15.33 1.60 -7.18
C GLY A 26 -16.82 1.78 -7.43
N GLU A 27 -17.60 0.71 -7.50
CA GLU A 27 -19.07 0.75 -7.64
C GLU A 27 -19.73 -0.06 -6.52
N TRP A 28 -20.76 0.50 -5.88
CA TRP A 28 -21.56 -0.18 -4.87
C TRP A 28 -23.04 0.07 -5.11
N ASN A 29 -23.85 -0.98 -5.16
CA ASN A 29 -25.31 -0.89 -5.40
C ASN A 29 -25.70 0.00 -6.60
N GLY A 30 -24.96 -0.12 -7.71
CA GLY A 30 -25.18 0.66 -8.94
C GLY A 30 -24.72 2.11 -8.88
N GLN A 31 -24.08 2.54 -7.80
CA GLN A 31 -23.51 3.87 -7.65
C GLN A 31 -21.99 3.83 -7.77
N ARG A 32 -21.45 4.67 -8.65
CA ARG A 32 -20.01 4.81 -8.85
C ARG A 32 -19.44 5.87 -7.92
N MET A 33 -18.35 5.57 -7.24
CA MET A 33 -17.63 6.57 -6.45
C MET A 33 -16.74 7.45 -7.34
N PRO A 34 -16.78 8.78 -7.19
CA PRO A 34 -15.91 9.68 -7.95
C PRO A 34 -14.47 9.72 -7.41
N PHE A 35 -14.23 9.14 -6.23
CA PHE A 35 -12.94 9.15 -5.52
C PHE A 35 -12.12 7.87 -5.78
N ILE A 36 -11.11 7.65 -4.95
CA ILE A 36 -10.17 6.52 -4.98
C ILE A 36 -10.85 5.21 -4.52
N GLY A 37 -10.68 4.13 -5.29
CA GLY A 37 -11.49 2.91 -5.20
C GLY A 37 -11.33 2.13 -3.89
N GLU A 38 -10.15 2.17 -3.29
CA GLU A 38 -9.82 1.48 -2.03
C GLU A 38 -10.51 2.08 -0.79
N TRP A 39 -11.15 3.25 -0.95
CA TRP A 39 -11.94 3.90 0.08
C TRP A 39 -13.45 3.64 -0.03
N ALA A 40 -13.87 2.72 -0.90
CA ALA A 40 -15.29 2.42 -1.13
C ALA A 40 -16.07 2.12 0.16
N GLN A 41 -15.48 1.38 1.11
CA GLN A 41 -16.16 1.06 2.38
C GLN A 41 -16.56 2.31 3.15
N SER A 42 -15.66 3.29 3.27
CA SER A 42 -15.91 4.56 3.95
C SER A 42 -16.85 5.47 3.14
N TYR A 43 -16.66 5.57 1.82
CA TYR A 43 -17.50 6.41 0.96
C TYR A 43 -18.97 5.98 0.98
N PHE A 44 -19.23 4.68 0.81
CA PHE A 44 -20.57 4.13 0.81
C PHE A 44 -21.08 3.78 2.21
N ARG A 45 -20.24 3.95 3.25
CA ARG A 45 -20.52 3.57 4.65
C ARG A 45 -21.02 2.11 4.74
N ILE A 46 -20.30 1.21 4.08
CA ILE A 46 -20.68 -0.21 3.96
C ILE A 46 -20.45 -0.89 5.32
N PRO A 47 -21.49 -1.42 5.97
CA PRO A 47 -21.36 -2.09 7.26
C PRO A 47 -20.33 -3.22 7.20
N ASN A 48 -19.55 -3.41 8.27
CA ASN A 48 -18.51 -4.45 8.37
C ASN A 48 -19.08 -5.84 8.08
N GLU A 49 -20.32 -6.12 8.50
CA GLU A 49 -20.99 -7.39 8.19
C GLU A 49 -21.18 -7.59 6.68
N GLU A 50 -21.56 -6.55 5.96
CA GLU A 50 -21.80 -6.61 4.51
C GLU A 50 -20.47 -6.62 3.73
N TYR A 51 -19.54 -5.73 4.10
CA TYR A 51 -18.21 -5.66 3.49
C TYR A 51 -17.41 -6.95 3.71
N GLY A 52 -17.48 -7.53 4.92
CA GLY A 52 -16.77 -8.76 5.26
C GLY A 52 -17.24 -9.97 4.44
N ARG A 53 -18.49 -10.00 3.96
CA ARG A 53 -18.99 -11.06 3.05
C ARG A 53 -18.26 -11.08 1.72
N LEU A 54 -17.62 -9.98 1.30
CA LEU A 54 -16.77 -9.94 0.11
C LEU A 54 -15.62 -10.95 0.20
N ALA A 55 -15.09 -11.21 1.39
CA ALA A 55 -14.04 -12.22 1.58
C ALA A 55 -14.49 -13.61 1.11
N GLY A 56 -15.76 -13.98 1.34
CA GLY A 56 -16.34 -15.24 0.87
C GLY A 56 -16.43 -15.37 -0.66
N ALA A 57 -16.39 -14.26 -1.38
CA ALA A 57 -16.35 -14.21 -2.85
C ALA A 57 -14.94 -13.97 -3.41
N PHE A 58 -13.96 -13.65 -2.55
CA PHE A 58 -12.61 -13.29 -2.98
C PHE A 58 -11.80 -14.53 -3.34
N ASN A 59 -11.86 -14.92 -4.62
CA ASN A 59 -11.14 -16.06 -5.18
C ASN A 59 -10.33 -15.65 -6.43
N PRO A 60 -9.18 -14.98 -6.26
CA PRO A 60 -8.39 -14.49 -7.37
C PRO A 60 -7.62 -15.60 -8.09
N ILE A 61 -8.34 -16.39 -8.88
CA ILE A 61 -7.83 -17.57 -9.60
C ILE A 61 -6.73 -17.25 -10.63
N LEU A 62 -6.53 -15.99 -10.99
CA LEU A 62 -5.50 -15.54 -11.93
C LEU A 62 -4.33 -14.81 -11.22
N PHE A 63 -4.29 -14.79 -9.89
CA PHE A 63 -3.15 -14.27 -9.15
C PHE A 63 -1.91 -15.15 -9.35
N ASP A 64 -0.85 -14.51 -9.85
CA ASP A 64 0.48 -15.07 -9.99
C ASP A 64 1.54 -14.05 -9.52
N ALA A 65 2.18 -14.36 -8.39
CA ALA A 65 3.27 -13.55 -7.84
C ALA A 65 4.47 -13.41 -8.79
N GLU A 66 4.76 -14.44 -9.61
CA GLU A 66 5.83 -14.39 -10.59
C GLU A 66 5.51 -13.39 -11.72
N GLU A 67 4.25 -13.31 -12.15
CA GLU A 67 3.83 -12.34 -13.17
C GLU A 67 4.03 -10.90 -12.66
N TRP A 68 3.64 -10.62 -11.42
CA TRP A 68 3.77 -9.29 -10.84
C TRP A 68 5.23 -8.88 -10.68
N VAL A 69 6.05 -9.77 -10.12
CA VAL A 69 7.50 -9.51 -9.92
C VAL A 69 8.20 -9.34 -11.26
N ARG A 70 7.89 -10.17 -12.26
CA ARG A 70 8.46 -10.02 -13.61
C ARG A 70 8.03 -8.70 -14.25
N LEU A 71 6.78 -8.29 -14.11
CA LEU A 71 6.34 -7.00 -14.64
C LEU A 71 7.12 -5.83 -14.03
N ALA A 72 7.38 -5.86 -12.71
CA ALA A 72 8.20 -4.84 -12.06
C ALA A 72 9.63 -4.80 -12.65
N LEU A 73 10.27 -5.97 -12.78
CA LEU A 73 11.61 -6.09 -13.34
C LEU A 73 11.68 -5.67 -14.81
N ASP A 74 10.73 -6.11 -15.62
CA ASP A 74 10.60 -5.74 -17.03
C ASP A 74 10.44 -4.22 -17.20
N SER A 75 9.93 -3.53 -16.18
CA SER A 75 9.74 -2.07 -16.15
C SER A 75 10.96 -1.30 -15.60
N GLY A 76 12.02 -2.00 -15.23
CA GLY A 76 13.24 -1.43 -14.64
C GLY A 76 13.12 -1.04 -13.16
N MET A 77 12.07 -1.50 -12.46
CA MET A 77 11.87 -1.23 -11.04
C MET A 77 12.81 -2.09 -10.18
N GLN A 78 13.25 -1.54 -9.05
CA GLN A 78 14.23 -2.17 -8.15
C GLN A 78 13.61 -2.76 -6.88
N TYR A 79 12.35 -2.43 -6.60
CA TYR A 79 11.61 -2.93 -5.45
C TYR A 79 10.10 -2.94 -5.69
N LEU A 80 9.41 -3.74 -4.88
CA LEU A 80 7.96 -3.90 -4.85
C LEU A 80 7.46 -3.58 -3.44
N VAL A 81 6.42 -2.76 -3.31
CA VAL A 81 5.72 -2.45 -2.06
C VAL A 81 4.26 -2.87 -2.19
N VAL A 82 3.76 -3.74 -1.33
CA VAL A 82 2.38 -4.27 -1.42
C VAL A 82 1.61 -4.03 -0.13
N THR A 83 0.32 -3.71 -0.25
CA THR A 83 -0.62 -3.62 0.88
C THR A 83 -0.73 -4.96 1.61
N SER A 84 -0.07 -5.08 2.76
CA SER A 84 -0.25 -6.21 3.68
C SER A 84 -1.56 -6.09 4.47
N LYS A 85 -1.98 -4.86 4.81
CA LYS A 85 -3.30 -4.51 5.31
C LYS A 85 -3.62 -3.06 4.97
N HIS A 86 -4.78 -2.79 4.39
CA HIS A 86 -5.25 -1.42 4.13
C HIS A 86 -6.17 -0.91 5.26
N HIS A 87 -6.79 0.26 5.09
CA HIS A 87 -7.70 0.85 6.08
C HIS A 87 -8.94 -0.01 6.37
N ASP A 88 -9.36 -0.86 5.45
CA ASP A 88 -10.50 -1.77 5.65
C ASP A 88 -10.22 -2.85 6.72
N GLY A 89 -8.97 -2.98 7.17
CA GLY A 89 -8.59 -3.90 8.22
C GLY A 89 -8.39 -5.35 7.75
N PHE A 90 -8.55 -5.63 6.46
CA PHE A 90 -8.38 -6.97 5.88
C PHE A 90 -6.91 -7.26 5.59
N ALA A 91 -6.36 -8.31 6.22
CA ALA A 91 -4.98 -8.70 6.02
C ALA A 91 -4.80 -9.55 4.75
N MET A 92 -3.87 -9.16 3.88
CA MET A 92 -3.51 -9.88 2.65
C MET A 92 -2.45 -10.97 2.89
N PHE A 93 -2.26 -11.36 4.14
CA PHE A 93 -1.32 -12.35 4.60
C PHE A 93 -1.97 -13.26 5.65
N ARG A 94 -1.37 -14.41 5.97
CA ARG A 94 -1.95 -15.31 6.98
C ARG A 94 -1.65 -14.82 8.41
N SER A 95 -2.47 -13.91 8.92
CA SER A 95 -2.40 -13.46 10.31
C SER A 95 -2.90 -14.56 11.26
N GLN A 96 -2.17 -14.79 12.35
CA GLN A 96 -2.60 -15.63 13.48
C GLN A 96 -3.42 -14.82 14.50
N VAL A 97 -3.32 -13.49 14.46
CA VAL A 97 -3.94 -12.58 15.42
C VAL A 97 -5.40 -12.27 15.05
N ASP A 98 -5.70 -12.18 13.76
CA ASP A 98 -7.04 -11.83 13.26
C ASP A 98 -7.45 -12.75 12.10
N PRO A 99 -8.57 -13.51 12.20
CA PRO A 99 -9.06 -14.35 11.12
C PRO A 99 -9.63 -13.56 9.94
N PHE A 100 -9.79 -12.23 10.04
CA PHE A 100 -10.19 -11.36 8.94
C PHE A 100 -9.00 -11.11 7.98
N ASN A 101 -8.59 -12.19 7.32
CA ASN A 101 -7.45 -12.22 6.42
C ASN A 101 -7.72 -13.12 5.19
N ILE A 102 -6.94 -12.93 4.14
CA ILE A 102 -7.12 -13.64 2.87
C ILE A 102 -7.00 -15.16 3.01
N TYR A 103 -6.21 -15.67 3.96
CA TYR A 103 -6.01 -17.10 4.12
C TYR A 103 -7.21 -17.77 4.79
N ASP A 104 -7.74 -17.18 5.86
CA ASP A 104 -8.79 -17.80 6.68
C ASP A 104 -10.21 -17.44 6.21
N ALA A 105 -10.43 -16.18 5.79
CA ALA A 105 -11.77 -15.67 5.46
C ALA A 105 -12.17 -15.83 3.99
N SER A 106 -11.24 -16.23 3.11
CA SER A 106 -11.51 -16.37 1.68
C SER A 106 -11.39 -17.81 1.17
N PRO A 107 -12.11 -18.19 0.08
CA PRO A 107 -11.94 -19.48 -0.58
C PRO A 107 -10.56 -19.65 -1.23
N PHE A 108 -9.80 -18.56 -1.42
CA PHE A 108 -8.49 -18.58 -2.06
C PHE A 108 -7.42 -19.31 -1.22
N ARG A 109 -7.47 -19.16 0.11
CA ARG A 109 -6.63 -19.85 1.10
C ARG A 109 -5.13 -19.89 0.78
N ARG A 110 -4.60 -18.78 0.27
CA ARG A 110 -3.19 -18.60 -0.11
C ARG A 110 -2.64 -17.35 0.57
N ASP A 111 -1.41 -17.44 1.05
CA ASP A 111 -0.70 -16.30 1.64
C ASP A 111 -0.02 -15.48 0.52
N VAL A 112 -0.70 -14.42 0.08
CA VAL A 112 -0.24 -13.56 -1.03
C VAL A 112 1.09 -12.89 -0.73
N ILE A 113 1.29 -12.40 0.49
CA ILE A 113 2.57 -11.78 0.88
C ILE A 113 3.69 -12.84 0.90
N GLY A 114 3.39 -14.06 1.38
CA GLY A 114 4.33 -15.18 1.32
C GLY A 114 4.78 -15.52 -0.10
N GLU A 115 3.83 -15.58 -1.05
CA GLU A 115 4.13 -15.87 -2.46
C GLU A 115 4.95 -14.76 -3.12
N LEU A 116 4.59 -13.49 -2.88
CA LEU A 116 5.36 -12.34 -3.38
C LEU A 116 6.76 -12.28 -2.78
N ALA A 117 6.93 -12.59 -1.48
CA ALA A 117 8.24 -12.69 -0.85
C ALA A 117 9.11 -13.78 -1.48
N GLY A 118 8.51 -14.93 -1.81
CA GLY A 118 9.17 -16.01 -2.56
C GLY A 118 9.64 -15.56 -3.94
N ALA A 119 8.75 -14.94 -4.72
CA ALA A 119 9.04 -14.48 -6.07
C ALA A 119 10.09 -13.34 -6.08
N CYS A 120 9.96 -12.35 -5.20
CA CYS A 120 10.93 -11.26 -5.03
C CYS A 120 12.34 -11.81 -4.73
N ARG A 121 12.44 -12.74 -3.76
CA ARG A 121 13.72 -13.38 -3.40
C ARG A 121 14.33 -14.12 -4.59
N LYS A 122 13.53 -14.86 -5.35
CA LYS A 122 13.98 -15.64 -6.51
C LYS A 122 14.58 -14.76 -7.61
N HIS A 123 14.02 -13.57 -7.83
CA HIS A 123 14.47 -12.66 -8.89
C HIS A 123 15.35 -11.50 -8.41
N GLY A 124 15.71 -11.48 -7.13
CA GLY A 124 16.54 -10.41 -6.55
C GLY A 124 15.85 -9.05 -6.46
N LEU A 125 14.52 -8.99 -6.56
CA LEU A 125 13.74 -7.78 -6.36
C LEU A 125 13.55 -7.56 -4.86
N LYS A 126 13.81 -6.33 -4.36
CA LYS A 126 13.59 -6.04 -2.94
C LYS A 126 12.10 -5.91 -2.63
N LEU A 127 11.65 -6.50 -1.53
CA LEU A 127 10.26 -6.42 -1.06
C LEU A 127 10.13 -5.40 0.07
N GLY A 128 9.15 -4.52 -0.02
CA GLY A 128 8.62 -3.73 1.08
C GLY A 128 7.13 -4.01 1.28
N LEU A 129 6.61 -3.62 2.44
CA LEU A 129 5.20 -3.82 2.77
C LEU A 129 4.55 -2.51 3.20
N TYR A 130 3.34 -2.25 2.71
CA TYR A 130 2.46 -1.23 3.26
C TYR A 130 1.63 -1.85 4.39
N TYR A 131 1.44 -1.11 5.49
CA TYR A 131 0.52 -1.49 6.56
C TYR A 131 -0.18 -0.25 7.10
N SER A 132 -1.52 -0.21 7.08
CA SER A 132 -2.26 0.86 7.73
C SER A 132 -2.25 0.68 9.24
N GLN A 133 -1.30 1.33 9.91
CA GLN A 133 -1.12 1.22 11.35
C GLN A 133 -2.20 1.95 12.13
N ASP A 134 -2.71 3.08 11.63
CA ASP A 134 -3.65 3.93 12.36
C ASP A 134 -5.11 3.57 12.08
N LEU A 135 -5.49 3.53 10.80
CA LEU A 135 -6.87 3.29 10.40
C LEU A 135 -7.12 1.79 10.28
N ASP A 136 -8.20 1.35 10.91
CA ASP A 136 -8.71 -0.01 10.79
C ASP A 136 -10.23 0.05 10.94
N TRP A 137 -10.95 -0.04 9.82
CA TRP A 137 -12.40 0.06 9.79
C TRP A 137 -13.09 -1.19 10.33
N HIS A 138 -12.38 -2.32 10.39
CA HIS A 138 -12.89 -3.54 10.99
C HIS A 138 -12.85 -3.48 12.53
N GLU A 139 -11.85 -2.80 13.11
CA GLU A 139 -11.69 -2.68 14.56
C GLU A 139 -12.58 -1.61 15.21
N PRO A 140 -13.31 -1.92 16.31
CA PRO A 140 -14.12 -0.95 17.04
C PRO A 140 -13.35 0.29 17.50
N ASN A 141 -12.08 0.10 17.84
CA ASN A 141 -11.16 1.13 18.33
C ASN A 141 -10.17 1.62 17.25
N GLY A 142 -10.41 1.30 15.98
CA GLY A 142 -9.59 1.80 14.87
C GLY A 142 -9.52 3.33 14.84
N GLY A 143 -8.39 3.85 14.38
CA GLY A 143 -8.07 5.28 14.42
C GLY A 143 -8.94 6.17 13.54
N GLY A 144 -8.55 7.43 13.42
CA GLY A 144 -9.22 8.50 12.67
C GLY A 144 -10.21 9.33 13.49
N TYR A 145 -10.65 8.84 14.65
CA TYR A 145 -11.76 9.45 15.42
C TYR A 145 -11.38 10.71 16.21
N ARG A 146 -10.09 11.01 16.38
CA ARG A 146 -9.61 12.26 17.01
C ARG A 146 -9.59 13.45 16.05
N HIS A 147 -9.71 13.18 14.75
CA HIS A 147 -9.63 14.18 13.70
C HIS A 147 -11.03 14.42 13.12
N GLY A 148 -11.56 15.62 13.33
CA GLY A 148 -12.91 16.00 12.87
C GLY A 148 -13.03 16.27 11.36
N HIS A 149 -11.97 16.02 10.58
CA HIS A 149 -12.02 16.15 9.12
C HIS A 149 -12.28 14.79 8.51
N THR A 150 -12.92 14.74 7.37
CA THR A 150 -13.04 13.55 6.50
C THR A 150 -11.93 13.59 5.44
N ASN A 151 -11.50 12.44 4.93
CA ASN A 151 -10.67 12.38 3.72
C ASN A 151 -11.43 13.03 2.56
N VAL A 152 -10.75 13.98 1.89
CA VAL A 152 -11.27 14.82 0.78
C VAL A 152 -12.67 15.40 1.01
N GLY A 153 -13.03 15.68 2.27
CA GLY A 153 -14.32 16.30 2.60
C GLY A 153 -15.55 15.37 2.59
N VAL A 154 -15.37 14.06 2.35
CA VAL A 154 -16.51 13.12 2.24
C VAL A 154 -16.32 11.81 3.01
N MET A 155 -15.14 11.19 2.94
CA MET A 155 -14.94 9.84 3.46
C MET A 155 -14.42 9.88 4.90
N SER A 156 -15.12 9.27 5.85
CA SER A 156 -14.70 9.27 7.26
C SER A 156 -13.39 8.49 7.43
N TRP A 157 -12.46 9.02 8.24
CA TRP A 157 -11.21 8.30 8.56
C TRP A 157 -11.47 7.08 9.43
N THR A 158 -12.47 7.18 10.31
CA THR A 158 -12.85 6.11 11.24
C THR A 158 -14.15 5.47 10.78
N ASN A 159 -14.34 4.19 11.12
CA ASN A 159 -15.64 3.57 10.93
C ASN A 159 -16.62 4.09 12.01
N ASP A 160 -17.38 5.12 11.66
CA ASP A 160 -18.43 5.74 12.47
C ASP A 160 -19.84 5.28 12.06
N TRP A 161 -19.96 4.36 11.10
CA TRP A 161 -21.24 3.78 10.69
C TRP A 161 -21.55 2.48 11.45
N ASP A 162 -20.55 1.64 11.74
CA ASP A 162 -20.70 0.48 12.63
C ASP A 162 -20.38 0.84 14.09
N TYR A 163 -19.46 1.78 14.32
CA TYR A 163 -18.99 2.17 15.66
C TYR A 163 -19.18 3.68 15.91
N PRO A 164 -20.43 4.16 16.10
CA PRO A 164 -20.77 5.59 16.07
C PRO A 164 -20.28 6.40 17.29
N HIS A 165 -19.90 5.75 18.38
CA HIS A 165 -19.50 6.40 19.64
C HIS A 165 -18.00 6.70 19.69
N ASN A 166 -17.55 7.67 18.87
CA ASN A 166 -16.14 8.08 18.78
C ASN A 166 -15.56 8.59 20.12
N ASP A 167 -16.39 9.14 21.00
CA ASP A 167 -16.03 9.60 22.35
C ASP A 167 -15.60 8.45 23.28
N ARG A 168 -15.94 7.21 22.92
CA ARG A 168 -15.63 6.00 23.71
C ARG A 168 -14.47 5.18 23.13
N LYS A 169 -13.96 5.54 21.95
CA LYS A 169 -12.89 4.79 21.28
C LYS A 169 -11.55 4.98 21.98
N ASP A 170 -10.85 3.88 22.20
CA ASP A 170 -9.49 3.84 22.75
C ASP A 170 -8.55 3.09 21.82
N TYR A 171 -7.86 3.85 20.97
CA TYR A 171 -6.90 3.35 20.00
C TYR A 171 -5.79 2.49 20.60
N THR A 172 -5.48 2.65 21.90
CA THR A 172 -4.51 1.78 22.58
C THR A 172 -4.95 0.32 22.53
N GLN A 173 -6.25 0.05 22.62
CA GLN A 173 -6.77 -1.32 22.52
C GLN A 173 -6.51 -1.91 21.13
N CYS A 174 -6.87 -1.19 20.06
CA CYS A 174 -6.59 -1.61 18.67
C CYS A 174 -5.08 -1.79 18.44
N PHE A 175 -4.28 -0.85 18.94
CA PHE A 175 -2.83 -0.88 18.81
C PHE A 175 -2.22 -2.15 19.42
N GLU A 176 -2.61 -2.48 20.65
CA GLU A 176 -2.09 -3.61 21.41
C GLU A 176 -2.65 -4.95 20.93
N SER A 177 -3.93 -5.01 20.54
CA SER A 177 -4.59 -6.26 20.18
C SER A 177 -4.37 -6.68 18.72
N LYS A 178 -4.22 -5.72 17.80
CA LYS A 178 -4.14 -6.01 16.36
C LYS A 178 -2.92 -5.39 15.68
N ILE A 179 -2.74 -4.07 15.78
CA ILE A 179 -1.72 -3.36 14.99
C ILE A 179 -0.31 -3.85 15.30
N LYS A 180 0.11 -3.78 16.56
CA LYS A 180 1.45 -4.17 16.97
C LYS A 180 1.71 -5.67 16.72
N PRO A 181 0.82 -6.59 17.11
CA PRO A 181 0.99 -8.01 16.80
C PRO A 181 1.08 -8.32 15.30
N GLN A 182 0.21 -7.74 14.46
CA GLN A 182 0.28 -7.97 13.00
C GLN A 182 1.53 -7.37 12.36
N VAL A 183 1.97 -6.19 12.80
CA VAL A 183 3.26 -5.64 12.35
C VAL A 183 4.39 -6.60 12.74
N GLU A 184 4.37 -7.17 13.95
CA GLU A 184 5.33 -8.17 14.38
C GLU A 184 5.30 -9.47 13.53
N GLU A 185 4.13 -9.91 13.06
CA GLU A 185 3.98 -11.05 12.14
C GLU A 185 4.65 -10.78 10.79
N ILE A 186 4.33 -9.65 10.15
CA ILE A 186 4.87 -9.34 8.81
C ILE A 186 6.37 -9.10 8.82
N LEU A 187 6.92 -8.62 9.94
CA LEU A 187 8.36 -8.42 10.11
C LEU A 187 9.13 -9.74 10.28
N GLN A 188 8.49 -10.82 10.69
CA GLN A 188 9.16 -12.09 10.99
C GLN A 188 8.97 -13.15 9.91
N ASN A 189 7.84 -13.13 9.20
CA ASN A 189 7.43 -14.28 8.40
C ASN A 189 7.82 -14.21 6.91
N TYR A 190 8.21 -13.03 6.41
CA TYR A 190 8.35 -12.79 4.95
C TYR A 190 9.79 -12.52 4.48
N GLY A 191 10.78 -12.79 5.32
CA GLY A 191 12.20 -12.61 5.00
C GLY A 191 12.68 -11.17 5.16
N GLU A 192 13.72 -10.77 4.41
CA GLU A 192 14.26 -9.41 4.49
C GLU A 192 13.31 -8.40 3.81
N LEU A 193 12.90 -7.40 4.57
CA LEU A 193 12.13 -6.27 4.04
C LEU A 193 13.04 -5.07 3.80
N CYS A 194 12.94 -4.46 2.62
CA CYS A 194 13.69 -3.24 2.31
C CYS A 194 13.07 -2.01 2.96
N LEU A 195 11.74 -1.96 3.04
CA LEU A 195 10.99 -0.89 3.68
C LEU A 195 9.65 -1.36 4.24
N ILE A 196 9.13 -0.61 5.20
CA ILE A 196 7.74 -0.65 5.64
C ILE A 196 7.13 0.73 5.45
N TRP A 197 5.95 0.74 4.84
CA TRP A 197 5.23 1.93 4.44
C TRP A 197 3.98 2.07 5.32
N PHE A 198 4.07 2.94 6.32
CA PHE A 198 2.96 3.29 7.22
C PHE A 198 2.16 4.46 6.67
N ASP A 199 0.96 4.68 7.18
CA ASP A 199 0.05 5.67 6.61
C ASP A 199 -0.81 6.42 7.63
N THR A 200 -1.28 7.60 7.24
CA THR A 200 -2.31 8.41 7.92
C THR A 200 -2.23 8.41 9.47
N PRO A 201 -1.13 8.88 10.10
CA PRO A 201 -0.96 8.84 11.55
C PRO A 201 -1.81 9.92 12.25
N LEU A 202 -3.12 9.67 12.35
CA LEU A 202 -4.13 10.59 12.88
C LEU A 202 -4.44 10.35 14.36
N THR A 203 -4.18 9.16 14.90
CA THR A 203 -4.57 8.80 16.27
C THR A 203 -3.39 8.37 17.09
N ILE A 204 -2.42 7.74 16.44
CA ILE A 204 -1.24 7.14 17.03
C ILE A 204 -0.45 8.15 17.87
N ALA A 205 -0.26 7.82 19.14
CA ALA A 205 0.50 8.64 20.08
C ALA A 205 2.01 8.57 19.78
N PRO A 206 2.80 9.59 20.19
CA PRO A 206 4.26 9.57 20.03
C PRO A 206 4.92 8.29 20.56
N GLU A 207 4.48 7.79 21.71
CA GLU A 207 5.02 6.58 22.34
C GLU A 207 4.74 5.33 21.49
N GLN A 208 3.57 5.27 20.85
CA GLN A 208 3.16 4.16 19.98
C GLN A 208 3.94 4.18 18.65
N SER A 209 4.15 5.36 18.04
CA SER A 209 5.04 5.47 16.88
C SER A 209 6.47 5.06 17.23
N ALA A 210 6.99 5.47 18.41
CA ALA A 210 8.31 5.07 18.88
C ALA A 210 8.42 3.56 19.12
N GLU A 211 7.34 2.94 19.61
CA GLU A 211 7.26 1.50 19.81
C GLU A 211 7.28 0.74 18.48
N LEU A 212 6.46 1.14 17.49
CA LEU A 212 6.51 0.56 16.15
C LEU A 212 7.88 0.73 15.51
N TYR A 213 8.49 1.91 15.61
CA TYR A 213 9.83 2.14 15.07
C TYR A 213 10.84 1.15 15.67
N ARG A 214 10.86 1.02 17.01
CA ARG A 214 11.75 0.07 17.70
C ARG A 214 11.44 -1.38 17.33
N LEU A 215 10.17 -1.76 17.18
CA LEU A 215 9.77 -3.10 16.79
C LEU A 215 10.30 -3.45 15.39
N VAL A 216 10.14 -2.54 14.42
CA VAL A 216 10.69 -2.71 13.07
C VAL A 216 12.20 -2.85 13.14
N LYS A 217 12.91 -1.98 13.88
CA LYS A 217 14.38 -2.06 13.98
C LYS A 217 14.88 -3.29 14.73
N LYS A 218 14.11 -3.83 15.68
CA LYS A 218 14.42 -5.06 16.41
C LYS A 218 14.42 -6.27 15.47
N HIS A 219 13.38 -6.41 14.65
CA HIS A 219 13.19 -7.59 13.79
C HIS A 219 13.85 -7.44 12.41
N GLN A 220 13.89 -6.21 11.89
CA GLN A 220 14.41 -5.88 10.57
C GLN A 220 15.34 -4.65 10.65
N PRO A 221 16.57 -4.78 11.18
CA PRO A 221 17.48 -3.65 11.43
C PRO A 221 17.77 -2.78 10.20
N ASN A 222 17.73 -3.38 9.00
CA ASN A 222 17.98 -2.69 7.74
C ASN A 222 16.70 -2.17 7.06
N CYS A 223 15.50 -2.50 7.53
CA CYS A 223 14.24 -2.07 6.92
C CYS A 223 14.06 -0.55 7.12
N LEU A 224 13.80 0.17 6.03
CA LEU A 224 13.54 1.61 6.04
C LEU A 224 12.07 1.89 6.39
N ILE A 225 11.83 2.89 7.23
CA ILE A 225 10.49 3.27 7.67
C ILE A 225 10.15 4.62 7.03
N ASN A 226 8.99 4.73 6.39
CA ASN A 226 8.59 6.02 5.81
C ASN A 226 8.18 7.03 6.90
N SER A 227 8.22 8.32 6.56
CA SER A 227 7.89 9.42 7.48
C SER A 227 6.44 9.46 7.94
N ARG A 228 5.55 8.65 7.35
CA ARG A 228 4.13 8.58 7.70
C ARG A 228 3.83 7.60 8.84
N ILE A 229 4.86 7.02 9.47
CA ILE A 229 4.72 6.37 10.79
C ILE A 229 4.20 7.35 11.87
N GLY A 230 4.37 8.65 11.66
CA GLY A 230 3.86 9.72 12.52
C GLY A 230 4.88 10.29 13.49
N ASN A 231 4.47 11.37 14.16
CA ASN A 231 5.19 11.96 15.30
C ASN A 231 6.67 12.34 15.00
N GLY A 232 6.96 12.75 13.76
CA GLY A 232 8.31 13.19 13.34
C GLY A 232 9.34 12.05 13.19
N MET A 233 8.88 10.79 13.16
CA MET A 233 9.74 9.62 13.00
C MET A 233 9.79 9.12 11.55
N GLY A 234 10.73 8.23 11.26
CA GLY A 234 10.95 7.64 9.93
C GLY A 234 12.41 7.75 9.48
N ASP A 235 12.83 6.89 8.58
CA ASP A 235 14.18 6.90 7.98
C ASP A 235 14.24 7.66 6.65
N TYR A 236 13.09 7.80 5.97
CA TYR A 236 12.97 8.52 4.71
C TYR A 236 11.65 9.27 4.64
N ARG A 237 11.62 10.37 3.88
CA ARG A 237 10.41 11.16 3.68
C ARG A 237 9.60 10.62 2.52
N SER A 238 8.33 10.32 2.78
CA SER A 238 7.33 10.15 1.73
C SER A 238 6.68 11.49 1.44
N TRP A 239 6.63 11.91 0.18
CA TRP A 239 5.79 13.03 -0.24
C TRP A 239 4.30 12.66 -0.13
N GLY A 240 3.45 13.69 -0.26
CA GLY A 240 2.01 13.49 -0.41
C GLY A 240 1.69 12.70 -1.68
N ASP A 241 0.50 12.12 -1.70
CA ASP A 241 0.01 11.30 -2.80
C ASP A 241 0.06 12.09 -4.12
N ASN A 242 0.71 11.52 -5.13
CA ASN A 242 0.88 12.13 -6.46
C ASN A 242 1.59 13.51 -6.44
N GLN A 243 2.26 13.89 -5.35
CA GLN A 243 3.01 15.17 -5.29
C GLN A 243 4.36 15.06 -5.98
N ILE A 244 4.58 15.89 -7.00
CA ILE A 244 5.79 15.95 -7.81
C ILE A 244 6.55 17.24 -7.48
N PRO A 245 7.42 17.26 -6.45
CA PRO A 245 8.13 18.47 -6.06
C PRO A 245 9.15 18.92 -7.11
N ASP A 246 9.40 20.23 -7.17
CA ASP A 246 10.40 20.84 -8.05
C ASP A 246 11.75 21.07 -7.36
N GLU A 247 11.82 20.96 -6.04
CA GLU A 247 13.04 21.17 -5.26
C GLU A 247 14.00 19.98 -5.39
N PHE A 248 15.30 20.29 -5.53
CA PHE A 248 16.36 19.28 -5.48
C PHE A 248 16.64 18.88 -4.04
N MET A 249 16.67 17.59 -3.75
CA MET A 249 16.85 17.09 -2.39
C MET A 249 18.29 16.60 -2.19
N GLU A 250 19.16 17.46 -1.66
CA GLU A 250 20.59 17.15 -1.44
C GLU A 250 20.80 16.13 -0.33
N ASP A 251 20.13 16.32 0.81
CA ASP A 251 20.35 15.56 2.03
C ASP A 251 19.11 14.74 2.41
N GLY A 252 19.27 13.42 2.47
CA GLY A 252 18.26 12.50 3.01
C GLY A 252 17.91 11.35 2.07
N LEU A 253 16.70 10.84 2.26
CA LEU A 253 16.07 9.76 1.48
C LEU A 253 14.63 10.19 1.21
N PHE A 254 14.20 10.14 -0.05
CA PHE A 254 12.92 10.67 -0.47
C PHE A 254 12.22 9.73 -1.45
N GLU A 255 10.91 9.66 -1.35
CA GLU A 255 10.06 8.89 -2.25
C GLU A 255 8.77 9.64 -2.52
N THR A 256 8.32 9.64 -3.77
CA THR A 256 6.98 10.06 -4.15
C THR A 256 6.18 8.83 -4.57
N PRO A 257 5.13 8.47 -3.82
CA PRO A 257 4.14 7.51 -4.29
C PRO A 257 3.18 8.20 -5.28
N ALA A 258 2.85 7.52 -6.38
CA ALA A 258 1.86 8.01 -7.34
C ALA A 258 1.10 6.86 -8.01
N THR A 259 -0.09 7.15 -8.49
CA THR A 259 -0.96 6.21 -9.19
C THR A 259 -0.70 6.22 -10.69
N LEU A 260 -0.90 5.08 -11.37
CA LEU A 260 -0.81 5.05 -12.83
C LEU A 260 -2.04 5.67 -13.51
N ASN A 261 -3.22 5.49 -12.94
CA ASN A 261 -4.45 6.24 -13.24
C ASN A 261 -4.79 7.19 -12.08
N ASP A 262 -6.07 7.42 -11.79
CA ASP A 262 -6.53 8.35 -10.74
C ASP A 262 -6.95 7.63 -9.44
N THR A 263 -6.56 6.36 -9.26
CA THR A 263 -6.91 5.54 -8.08
C THR A 263 -5.77 4.63 -7.64
N TRP A 264 -5.73 4.27 -6.35
CA TRP A 264 -4.78 3.28 -5.84
C TRP A 264 -5.30 1.87 -6.01
N GLY A 265 -6.47 1.57 -5.42
CA GLY A 265 -7.19 0.32 -5.63
C GLY A 265 -7.87 0.26 -7.01
N TYR A 266 -8.13 -0.95 -7.50
CA TYR A 266 -8.77 -1.16 -8.79
C TYR A 266 -10.13 -0.46 -8.88
N LYS A 267 -10.34 0.32 -9.95
CA LYS A 267 -11.62 0.97 -10.29
C LYS A 267 -11.97 0.68 -11.75
N SER A 268 -13.06 -0.05 -11.97
CA SER A 268 -13.36 -0.67 -13.28
C SER A 268 -13.59 0.36 -14.41
N PHE A 269 -14.10 1.54 -14.07
CA PHE A 269 -14.40 2.62 -14.99
C PHE A 269 -13.34 3.72 -15.04
N ASP A 270 -12.25 3.59 -14.28
CA ASP A 270 -11.12 4.52 -14.33
C ASP A 270 -10.11 4.08 -15.39
N GLN A 271 -10.24 4.70 -16.56
CA GLN A 271 -9.40 4.43 -17.72
C GLN A 271 -8.42 5.57 -18.01
N ASN A 272 -8.22 6.50 -17.07
CA ASN A 272 -7.35 7.66 -17.24
C ASN A 272 -5.88 7.30 -16.98
N TRP A 273 -5.35 6.36 -17.76
CA TRP A 273 -3.99 5.85 -17.60
C TRP A 273 -2.95 6.87 -18.10
N LYS A 274 -1.96 7.20 -17.27
CA LYS A 274 -0.76 7.92 -17.72
C LYS A 274 -0.08 7.16 -18.85
N SER A 275 0.43 7.88 -19.84
CA SER A 275 1.21 7.25 -20.93
C SER A 275 2.60 6.80 -20.43
N ALA A 276 3.25 5.89 -21.16
CA ALA A 276 4.63 5.50 -20.85
C ALA A 276 5.60 6.70 -20.87
N ALA A 277 5.41 7.62 -21.83
CA ALA A 277 6.18 8.85 -21.92
C ALA A 277 5.98 9.76 -20.69
N GLU A 278 4.76 9.85 -20.18
CA GLU A 278 4.47 10.60 -18.96
C GLU A 278 5.11 9.95 -17.73
N VAL A 279 4.99 8.62 -17.58
CA VAL A 279 5.66 7.87 -16.51
C VAL A 279 7.16 8.12 -16.51
N LEU A 280 7.81 8.07 -17.68
CA LEU A 280 9.24 8.34 -17.81
C LEU A 280 9.60 9.79 -17.51
N ARG A 281 8.78 10.76 -17.96
CA ARG A 281 8.97 12.17 -17.66
C ARG A 281 8.94 12.43 -16.16
N LEU A 282 7.93 11.90 -15.46
CA LEU A 282 7.79 12.03 -13.99
C LEU A 282 8.94 11.32 -13.27
N LYS A 283 9.27 10.09 -13.68
CA LYS A 283 10.41 9.34 -13.15
C LYS A 283 11.71 10.12 -13.28
N ASN A 284 12.01 10.67 -14.45
CA ASN A 284 13.24 11.41 -14.70
C ASN A 284 13.26 12.72 -13.91
N HIS A 285 12.12 13.42 -13.82
CA HIS A 285 11.98 14.63 -13.02
C HIS A 285 12.27 14.40 -11.53
N LEU A 286 11.71 13.34 -10.94
CA LEU A 286 11.91 12.97 -9.54
C LEU A 286 13.34 12.46 -9.29
N ASN A 287 13.87 11.60 -10.17
CA ASN A 287 15.22 11.07 -10.03
C ASN A 287 16.30 12.16 -10.14
N ALA A 288 16.10 13.15 -11.02
CA ALA A 288 16.97 14.30 -11.12
C ALA A 288 16.98 15.16 -9.85
N ARG A 289 16.04 14.91 -8.92
CA ARG A 289 15.88 15.58 -7.62
C ARG A 289 16.23 14.71 -6.42
N GLY A 290 16.79 13.52 -6.66
CA GLY A 290 17.13 12.58 -5.59
C GLY A 290 15.93 11.88 -4.96
N ILE A 291 14.79 11.83 -5.66
CA ILE A 291 13.53 11.27 -5.16
C ILE A 291 13.21 9.98 -5.92
N ASN A 292 12.98 8.90 -5.18
CA ASN A 292 12.49 7.64 -5.76
C ASN A 292 11.04 7.79 -6.22
N TYR A 293 10.72 7.23 -7.38
CA TYR A 293 9.36 7.17 -7.88
C TYR A 293 8.72 5.81 -7.55
N LEU A 294 7.68 5.81 -6.73
CA LEU A 294 6.94 4.61 -6.36
C LEU A 294 5.60 4.61 -7.08
N LEU A 295 5.52 3.84 -8.17
CA LEU A 295 4.38 3.87 -9.08
C LEU A 295 3.43 2.71 -8.79
N ASN A 296 2.18 3.03 -8.47
CA ASN A 296 1.15 2.08 -8.09
C ASN A 296 0.45 1.42 -9.27
N VAL A 297 0.16 0.13 -9.08
CA VAL A 297 -0.85 -0.63 -9.82
C VAL A 297 -1.94 -1.14 -8.88
N GLY A 298 -3.18 -1.20 -9.35
CA GLY A 298 -4.31 -1.79 -8.62
C GLY A 298 -4.80 -3.05 -9.32
N PRO A 299 -4.41 -4.26 -8.87
CA PRO A 299 -4.89 -5.51 -9.44
C PRO A 299 -6.40 -5.69 -9.27
N ASP A 300 -7.03 -6.29 -10.27
CA ASP A 300 -8.46 -6.61 -10.24
C ASP A 300 -8.78 -7.73 -9.24
N TYR A 301 -10.07 -8.01 -9.05
CA TYR A 301 -10.53 -9.06 -8.13
C TYR A 301 -10.14 -10.49 -8.53
N LEU A 302 -9.66 -10.71 -9.76
CA LEU A 302 -9.11 -12.00 -10.19
C LEU A 302 -7.60 -12.11 -9.93
N GLY A 303 -6.95 -11.04 -9.47
CA GLY A 303 -5.50 -11.01 -9.20
C GLY A 303 -4.65 -10.57 -10.39
N ARG A 304 -5.26 -9.99 -11.42
CA ARG A 304 -4.54 -9.49 -12.60
C ARG A 304 -4.20 -8.03 -12.44
N ILE A 305 -2.96 -7.67 -12.74
CA ILE A 305 -2.64 -6.26 -13.03
C ILE A 305 -3.35 -5.91 -14.36
N PRO A 306 -4.14 -4.81 -14.42
CA PRO A 306 -4.92 -4.49 -15.61
C PRO A 306 -4.08 -4.41 -16.89
N ALA A 307 -4.63 -4.90 -18.01
CA ALA A 307 -3.89 -4.98 -19.27
C ALA A 307 -3.26 -3.65 -19.74
N PRO A 308 -3.96 -2.49 -19.64
CA PRO A 308 -3.34 -1.19 -19.94
C PRO A 308 -2.10 -0.92 -19.08
N CYS A 309 -2.17 -1.19 -17.77
CA CYS A 309 -1.03 -1.04 -16.86
C CYS A 309 0.15 -1.88 -17.33
N GLN A 310 -0.07 -3.16 -17.66
CA GLN A 310 1.01 -4.03 -18.12
C GLN A 310 1.65 -3.53 -19.43
N GLN A 311 0.84 -3.06 -20.38
CA GLN A 311 1.32 -2.55 -21.66
C GLN A 311 2.19 -1.30 -21.49
N ILE A 312 1.71 -0.35 -20.68
CA ILE A 312 2.42 0.89 -20.35
C ILE A 312 3.74 0.59 -19.65
N LEU A 313 3.72 -0.25 -18.61
CA LEU A 313 4.89 -0.61 -17.82
C LEU A 313 5.95 -1.36 -18.63
N ARG A 314 5.54 -2.32 -19.48
CA ARG A 314 6.48 -2.95 -20.43
C ARG A 314 7.03 -1.98 -21.47
N GLN A 315 6.26 -0.97 -21.88
CA GLN A 315 6.76 0.08 -22.77
C GLN A 315 7.81 0.95 -22.07
N VAL A 316 7.56 1.36 -20.82
CA VAL A 316 8.54 2.06 -19.97
C VAL A 316 9.84 1.27 -19.91
N GLY A 317 9.76 -0.04 -19.67
CA GLY A 317 10.90 -0.96 -19.70
C GLY A 317 11.71 -0.93 -20.99
N ARG A 318 11.03 -1.06 -22.14
CA ARG A 318 11.66 -1.02 -23.48
C ARG A 318 12.38 0.32 -23.73
N GLU A 319 11.76 1.43 -23.36
CA GLU A 319 12.33 2.76 -23.54
C GLU A 319 13.52 3.03 -22.59
N LEU A 320 13.53 2.44 -21.39
CA LEU A 320 14.69 2.49 -20.49
C LEU A 320 15.87 1.65 -20.99
N ALA A 321 15.60 0.52 -21.66
CA ALA A 321 16.64 -0.34 -22.24
C ALA A 321 17.26 0.26 -23.52
N HIS A 322 16.49 1.06 -24.25
CA HIS A 322 16.91 1.74 -25.47
C HIS A 322 16.62 3.25 -25.37
N PRO A 323 17.33 3.99 -24.50
CA PRO A 323 17.15 5.43 -24.40
C PRO A 323 17.41 6.02 -25.78
N ALA A 324 16.43 6.75 -26.32
CA ALA A 324 16.61 7.44 -27.60
C ALA A 324 17.89 8.28 -27.50
N GLN A 325 18.80 8.11 -28.47
CA GLN A 325 19.95 8.99 -28.62
C GLN A 325 19.41 10.37 -28.99
N THR A 326 19.16 11.21 -28.00
CA THR A 326 18.82 12.63 -28.18
C THR A 326 19.98 13.49 -27.74
#